data_AF-A0AAV8DQR1-F1
#
_entry.id   AF-A0AAV8DQR1-F1
#
_cell.length_a   1.000
_cell.length_b   1.000
_cell.length_c   1.000
_cell.angle_alpha   90.00
_cell.angle_beta   90.00
_cell.angle_gamma   90.00
#
_symmetry.space_group_name_H-M   'P 1'
#
loop_
_entity.id
_entity.type
_entity.pdbx_description
1 polymer ?
#
loop_
_entity_poly.entity_id
_entity_poly.type
_entity_poly.pdbx_seq_one_letter_code
_entity_poly.pdbx_strand_id
1 'polypeptide(L)'
;METEEKATSWGRTISECIESLGRPKELFVIVNPFGGKKCGPKIFEKEVKPLLEAAGINFKMQETRYGMHAKEIAYSLDLSKYDGIACVSGDGVVVEVVNGLLKREDWKQAITMPLGIIPGGTGNGMAKSLLHSVGEEYSASNATFAIVRGCKCPLDVASVVQGDKVLFSVLLLCWGLVADINIESEKYRWMGSARFEIYSLLRIFGLRKYDGKIQFVPALGYEEFGEPIGESNKWKGETVILQDAFGNSGGLEMHGYKGSSAEFEASMWRFINGPFVTVWIQNVPWASKDIMPAPQAKFSDGCLDLVIVKDCPKTVLLSLLLSIRDGSHVYSPFVTYLKVKALKLEPGQRVGDPTMGGIVDMDGELIARGDDAIHHDPNWMGYGTPFLMKVDEGLATLFCPN
;
A
#
# COMPACT_ATOMS: atom_id res chain seq x y z
N MET A 1 38.65 -5.21 -40.67
CA MET A 1 39.43 -4.21 -39.91
C MET A 1 38.66 -2.91 -39.74
N GLU A 2 38.48 -2.05 -40.76
CA GLU A 2 37.84 -0.74 -40.56
C GLU A 2 36.39 -0.79 -40.04
N THR A 3 35.62 -1.81 -40.45
CA THR A 3 34.23 -2.03 -40.00
C THR A 3 34.15 -2.54 -38.56
N GLU A 4 35.15 -3.31 -38.12
CA GLU A 4 35.21 -3.96 -36.81
C GLU A 4 35.69 -2.97 -35.73
N GLU A 5 36.63 -2.10 -36.07
CA GLU A 5 37.04 -0.96 -35.25
C GLU A 5 35.88 0.04 -35.06
N LYS A 6 35.14 0.34 -36.14
CA LYS A 6 33.93 1.18 -36.06
C LYS A 6 32.88 0.53 -35.14
N ALA A 7 32.57 -0.76 -35.33
CA ALA A 7 31.60 -1.47 -34.49
C ALA A 7 32.01 -1.47 -33.00
N THR A 8 33.29 -1.68 -32.71
CA THR A 8 33.83 -1.63 -31.34
C THR A 8 33.72 -0.24 -30.75
N SER A 9 34.02 0.80 -31.52
CA SER A 9 33.87 2.19 -31.10
C SER A 9 32.41 2.53 -30.78
N TRP A 10 31.47 2.13 -31.64
CA TRP A 10 30.04 2.31 -31.41
C TRP A 10 29.57 1.55 -30.16
N GLY A 11 30.02 0.30 -29.98
CA GLY A 11 29.71 -0.48 -28.79
C GLY A 11 30.20 0.21 -27.50
N ARG A 12 31.39 0.81 -27.54
CA ARG A 12 31.93 1.57 -26.42
C ARG A 12 31.11 2.84 -26.14
N THR A 13 30.80 3.64 -27.16
CA THR A 13 29.98 4.85 -26.99
C THR A 13 28.59 4.53 -26.45
N ILE A 14 27.94 3.47 -26.94
CA ILE A 14 26.64 3.02 -26.43
C ILE A 14 26.77 2.60 -24.96
N SER A 15 27.81 1.84 -24.60
CA SER A 15 28.05 1.41 -23.22
C SER A 15 28.30 2.62 -22.30
N GLU A 16 29.11 3.59 -22.70
CA GLU A 16 29.37 4.83 -21.96
C GLU A 16 28.06 5.64 -21.76
N CYS A 17 27.24 5.76 -22.80
CA CYS A 17 25.92 6.40 -22.69
C CYS A 17 25.01 5.65 -21.72
N ILE A 18 24.96 4.32 -21.80
CA ILE A 18 24.15 3.48 -20.91
C ILE A 18 24.61 3.58 -19.46
N GLU A 19 25.93 3.61 -19.20
CA GLU A 19 26.49 3.79 -17.86
C GLU A 19 26.16 5.17 -17.29
N SER A 20 26.07 6.20 -18.13
CA SER A 20 25.71 7.56 -17.71
C SER A 20 24.27 7.70 -17.21
N LEU A 21 23.39 6.73 -17.49
CA LEU A 21 21.98 6.75 -17.08
C LEU A 21 21.76 6.45 -15.58
N GLY A 22 22.82 6.19 -14.81
CA GLY A 22 22.71 5.92 -13.37
C GLY A 22 22.01 4.59 -13.05
N ARG A 23 22.13 3.62 -13.96
CA ARG A 23 21.55 2.28 -13.84
C ARG A 23 22.14 1.54 -12.62
N PRO A 24 21.33 0.71 -11.93
CA PRO A 24 21.85 -0.12 -10.84
C PRO A 24 22.85 -1.15 -11.39
N LYS A 25 23.92 -1.42 -10.65
CA LYS A 25 24.95 -2.42 -10.97
C LYS A 25 24.86 -3.63 -10.03
N GLU A 26 24.53 -3.39 -8.76
CA GLU A 26 24.37 -4.44 -7.75
C GLU A 26 22.96 -4.42 -7.18
N LEU A 27 22.20 -5.51 -7.31
CA LEU A 27 20.84 -5.64 -6.77
C LEU A 27 20.73 -6.76 -5.74
N PHE A 28 19.94 -6.53 -4.70
CA PHE A 28 19.46 -7.60 -3.83
C PHE A 28 18.06 -8.01 -4.26
N VAL A 29 17.87 -9.27 -4.66
CA VAL A 29 16.59 -9.77 -5.18
C VAL A 29 15.92 -10.65 -4.14
N ILE A 30 14.75 -10.24 -3.66
CA ILE A 30 13.89 -11.03 -2.77
C ILE A 30 12.85 -11.73 -3.61
N VAL A 31 12.79 -13.07 -3.53
CA VAL A 31 11.80 -13.87 -4.26
C VAL A 31 10.86 -14.54 -3.26
N ASN A 32 9.54 -14.41 -3.46
CA ASN A 32 8.59 -15.11 -2.61
C ASN A 32 8.03 -16.38 -3.28
N PRO A 33 8.42 -17.59 -2.85
CA PRO A 33 7.91 -18.84 -3.42
C PRO A 33 6.46 -19.15 -3.03
N PHE A 34 5.91 -18.47 -2.02
CA PHE A 34 4.57 -18.73 -1.48
C PHE A 34 3.50 -17.76 -2.03
N GLY A 35 3.88 -16.78 -2.84
CA GLY A 35 2.96 -15.82 -3.44
C GLY A 35 2.01 -16.48 -4.46
N GLY A 36 0.70 -16.26 -4.30
CA GLY A 36 -0.33 -16.66 -5.26
C GLY A 36 -0.22 -18.10 -5.79
N LYS A 37 -0.04 -18.24 -7.11
CA LYS A 37 0.13 -19.54 -7.79
C LYS A 37 1.53 -20.16 -7.63
N LYS A 38 2.32 -19.68 -6.65
CA LYS A 38 3.70 -20.14 -6.36
C LYS A 38 4.63 -20.03 -7.57
N CYS A 39 4.47 -18.94 -8.33
CA CYS A 39 5.19 -18.73 -9.59
C CYS A 39 6.43 -17.83 -9.42
N GLY A 40 6.66 -17.22 -8.26
CA GLY A 40 7.77 -16.28 -8.03
C GLY A 40 9.14 -16.80 -8.51
N PRO A 41 9.59 -18.00 -8.07
CA PRO A 41 10.86 -18.58 -8.53
C PRO A 41 10.90 -18.83 -10.03
N LYS A 42 9.78 -19.26 -10.62
CA LYS A 42 9.69 -19.49 -12.06
C LYS A 42 9.76 -18.18 -12.86
N ILE A 43 9.10 -17.12 -12.39
CA ILE A 43 9.17 -15.78 -12.99
C ILE A 43 10.59 -15.24 -12.89
N PHE A 44 11.22 -15.40 -11.73
CA PHE A 44 12.60 -15.00 -11.53
C PHE A 44 13.54 -15.69 -12.53
N GLU A 45 13.53 -17.03 -12.60
CA GLU A 45 14.45 -17.78 -13.48
C GLU A 45 14.17 -17.57 -14.98
N LYS A 46 12.91 -17.38 -15.38
CA LYS A 46 12.54 -17.31 -16.81
C LYS A 46 12.51 -15.91 -17.40
N GLU A 47 12.19 -14.90 -16.59
CA GLU A 47 11.98 -13.53 -17.07
C GLU A 47 12.97 -12.55 -16.43
N VAL A 48 13.08 -12.55 -15.10
CA VAL A 48 13.86 -11.51 -14.40
C VAL A 48 15.37 -11.71 -14.56
N LYS A 49 15.86 -12.90 -14.22
CA LYS A 49 17.28 -13.23 -14.22
C LYS A 49 17.94 -13.05 -15.59
N PRO A 50 17.37 -13.57 -16.70
CA PRO A 50 17.96 -13.35 -18.03
C PRO A 50 18.06 -11.88 -18.40
N LEU A 51 17.07 -11.06 -18.00
CA LEU A 51 17.09 -9.62 -18.26
C LEU A 51 18.15 -8.90 -17.44
N LEU A 52 18.31 -9.23 -16.15
CA LEU A 52 19.37 -8.65 -15.30
C LEU A 52 20.77 -9.05 -15.79
N GLU A 53 20.97 -10.32 -16.17
CA GLU A 53 22.24 -10.82 -16.72
C GLU A 53 22.56 -10.14 -18.06
N ALA A 54 21.59 -10.05 -18.98
CA ALA A 54 21.76 -9.36 -20.26
C ALA A 54 22.03 -7.85 -20.08
N ALA A 55 21.49 -7.27 -19.02
CA ALA A 55 21.69 -5.88 -18.65
C ALA A 55 23.04 -5.61 -17.96
N GLY A 56 23.84 -6.65 -17.68
CA GLY A 56 25.13 -6.55 -16.97
C GLY A 56 24.98 -6.18 -15.49
N ILE A 57 23.85 -6.50 -14.87
CA ILE A 57 23.55 -6.20 -13.47
C ILE A 57 23.84 -7.43 -12.63
N ASN A 58 24.76 -7.30 -11.68
CA ASN A 58 25.02 -8.31 -10.69
C ASN A 58 23.89 -8.33 -9.66
N PHE A 59 23.56 -9.52 -9.17
CA PHE A 59 22.54 -9.64 -8.15
C PHE A 59 22.80 -10.78 -7.18
N LYS A 60 22.34 -10.60 -5.94
CA LYS A 60 22.19 -11.68 -4.96
C LYS A 60 20.72 -11.97 -4.76
N MET A 61 20.30 -13.20 -5.01
CA MET A 61 18.93 -13.64 -4.83
C MET A 61 18.76 -14.38 -3.51
N GLN A 62 17.67 -14.07 -2.78
CA GLN A 62 17.26 -14.80 -1.58
C GLN A 62 15.74 -15.04 -1.59
N GLU A 63 15.34 -16.29 -1.36
CA GLU A 63 13.93 -16.64 -1.19
C GLU A 63 13.41 -16.33 0.23
N THR A 64 12.17 -15.89 0.32
CA THR A 64 11.46 -15.80 1.61
C THR A 64 11.04 -17.19 2.09
N ARG A 65 11.06 -17.44 3.41
CA ARG A 65 10.77 -18.77 3.99
C ARG A 65 9.43 -18.85 4.73
N TYR A 66 8.97 -17.73 5.26
CA TYR A 66 7.73 -17.60 6.04
C TYR A 66 7.27 -16.14 6.00
N GLY A 67 6.07 -15.84 6.50
CA GLY A 67 5.55 -14.46 6.55
C GLY A 67 6.41 -13.57 7.43
N MET A 68 6.56 -12.30 7.07
CA MET A 68 7.47 -11.34 7.72
C MET A 68 8.97 -11.61 7.54
N HIS A 69 9.38 -12.65 6.80
CA HIS A 69 10.80 -12.91 6.57
C HIS A 69 11.46 -11.84 5.67
N ALA A 70 10.72 -11.19 4.75
CA ALA A 70 11.31 -10.12 3.94
C ALA A 70 11.62 -8.88 4.78
N LYS A 71 10.84 -8.64 5.85
CA LYS A 71 11.10 -7.60 6.85
C LYS A 71 12.40 -7.85 7.59
N GLU A 72 12.65 -9.08 8.02
CA GLU A 72 13.90 -9.47 8.70
C GLU A 72 15.12 -9.36 7.78
N ILE A 73 14.96 -9.77 6.51
CA ILE A 73 15.98 -9.61 5.48
C ILE A 73 16.32 -8.12 5.32
N ALA A 74 15.32 -7.27 5.06
CA ALA A 74 15.53 -5.84 4.86
C ALA A 74 16.11 -5.15 6.11
N TYR A 75 15.71 -5.56 7.30
CA TYR A 75 16.24 -5.04 8.56
C TYR A 75 17.73 -5.35 8.73
N SER A 76 18.17 -6.57 8.39
CA SER A 76 19.55 -7.05 8.61
C SER A 76 20.48 -6.88 7.41
N LEU A 77 19.95 -6.50 6.24
CA LEU A 77 20.72 -6.39 5.00
C LEU A 77 21.79 -5.29 5.11
N ASP A 78 22.99 -5.59 4.65
CA ASP A 78 24.04 -4.59 4.46
C ASP A 78 23.77 -3.82 3.16
N LEU A 79 23.11 -2.68 3.30
CA LEU A 79 22.65 -1.84 2.19
C LEU A 79 23.80 -1.19 1.41
N SER A 80 25.00 -1.09 1.98
CA SER A 80 26.17 -0.49 1.32
C SER A 80 26.66 -1.28 0.09
N LYS A 81 26.21 -2.54 -0.05
CA LYS A 81 26.59 -3.46 -1.12
C LYS A 81 25.69 -3.40 -2.36
N TYR A 82 24.57 -2.68 -2.27
CA TYR A 82 23.51 -2.75 -3.28
C TYR A 82 23.04 -1.35 -3.67
N ASP A 83 22.71 -1.19 -4.95
CA ASP A 83 22.11 0.02 -5.51
C ASP A 83 20.57 0.02 -5.41
N GLY A 84 19.98 -1.13 -5.05
CA GLY A 84 18.53 -1.30 -4.91
C GLY A 84 18.12 -2.71 -4.46
N ILE A 85 16.87 -2.82 -4.02
CA ILE A 85 16.24 -4.09 -3.62
C ILE A 85 15.10 -4.39 -4.60
N ALA A 86 15.15 -5.51 -5.31
CA ALA A 86 14.08 -5.94 -6.21
C ALA A 86 13.24 -7.06 -5.56
N CYS A 87 11.92 -6.91 -5.54
CA CYS A 87 10.99 -7.89 -4.98
C CYS A 87 10.22 -8.58 -6.10
N VAL A 88 10.40 -9.90 -6.25
CA VAL A 88 9.61 -10.76 -7.15
C VAL A 88 8.52 -11.44 -6.31
N SER A 89 7.38 -10.76 -6.17
CA SER A 89 6.36 -11.09 -5.17
C SER A 89 5.04 -10.35 -5.43
N GLY A 90 4.09 -10.47 -4.51
CA GLY A 90 2.97 -9.53 -4.42
C GLY A 90 3.30 -8.32 -3.54
N ASP A 91 2.33 -7.42 -3.38
CA ASP A 91 2.49 -6.14 -2.65
C ASP A 91 2.96 -6.32 -1.19
N GLY A 92 2.49 -7.36 -0.49
CA GLY A 92 2.82 -7.59 0.93
C GLY A 92 4.31 -7.73 1.22
N VAL A 93 5.11 -8.29 0.31
CA VAL A 93 6.57 -8.37 0.50
C VAL A 93 7.23 -7.00 0.37
N VAL A 94 6.71 -6.12 -0.49
CA VAL A 94 7.18 -4.73 -0.58
C VAL A 94 6.91 -4.00 0.73
N VAL A 95 5.71 -4.20 1.30
CA VAL A 95 5.31 -3.65 2.60
C VAL A 95 6.21 -4.17 3.72
N GLU A 96 6.52 -5.47 3.73
CA GLU A 96 7.48 -6.07 4.67
C GLU A 96 8.87 -5.43 4.56
N VAL A 97 9.38 -5.24 3.34
CA VAL A 97 10.68 -4.62 3.09
C VAL A 97 10.70 -3.16 3.59
N VAL A 98 9.70 -2.35 3.25
CA VAL A 98 9.56 -0.97 3.74
C VAL A 98 9.56 -0.93 5.26
N ASN A 99 8.74 -1.76 5.90
CA ASN A 99 8.68 -1.86 7.36
C ASN A 99 10.00 -2.37 7.98
N GLY A 100 10.77 -3.18 7.26
CA GLY A 100 12.09 -3.64 7.68
C GLY A 100 13.12 -2.51 7.65
N LEU A 101 13.13 -1.72 6.58
CA LEU A 101 14.01 -0.55 6.42
C LEU A 101 13.69 0.54 7.45
N LEU A 102 12.41 0.82 7.68
CA LEU A 102 11.96 1.82 8.66
C LEU A 102 12.29 1.44 10.12
N LYS A 103 12.48 0.15 10.41
CA LYS A 103 12.83 -0.32 11.76
C LYS A 103 14.32 -0.17 12.09
N ARG A 104 15.18 0.11 11.10
CA ARG A 104 16.62 0.21 11.30
C ARG A 104 17.02 1.51 12.00
N GLU A 105 18.19 1.52 12.63
CA GLU A 105 18.77 2.74 13.21
C GLU A 105 19.08 3.79 12.14
N ASP A 106 19.62 3.36 11.00
CA ASP A 106 19.95 4.17 9.83
C ASP A 106 18.74 4.35 8.88
N TRP A 107 17.50 4.24 9.39
CA TRP A 107 16.29 4.23 8.55
C TRP A 107 16.21 5.39 7.56
N LYS A 108 16.70 6.58 7.92
CA LYS A 108 16.70 7.78 7.07
C LYS A 108 17.44 7.55 5.76
N GLN A 109 18.55 6.83 5.80
CA GLN A 109 19.29 6.44 4.60
C GLN A 109 18.70 5.16 4.01
N ALA A 110 18.36 4.18 4.87
CA ALA A 110 17.87 2.88 4.43
C ALA A 110 16.59 2.97 3.59
N ILE A 111 15.64 3.84 3.95
CA ILE A 111 14.35 3.97 3.25
C ILE A 111 14.48 4.61 1.86
N THR A 112 15.58 5.32 1.60
CA THR A 112 15.90 5.88 0.28
C THR A 112 16.48 4.83 -0.69
N MET A 113 16.74 3.61 -0.20
CA MET A 113 17.13 2.48 -1.04
C MET A 113 16.04 2.21 -2.08
N PRO A 114 16.31 2.33 -3.40
CA PRO A 114 15.30 2.13 -4.42
C PRO A 114 14.72 0.72 -4.39
N LEU A 115 13.39 0.62 -4.34
CA LEU A 115 12.67 -0.65 -4.37
C LEU A 115 12.13 -0.95 -5.76
N GLY A 116 12.51 -2.10 -6.32
CA GLY A 116 11.98 -2.63 -7.56
C GLY A 116 10.82 -3.58 -7.28
N ILE A 117 9.68 -3.37 -7.95
CA ILE A 117 8.47 -4.18 -7.71
C ILE A 117 8.17 -5.00 -8.96
N ILE A 118 8.42 -6.30 -8.90
CA ILE A 118 8.19 -7.23 -10.02
C ILE A 118 6.99 -8.13 -9.66
N PRO A 119 5.92 -8.13 -10.47
CA PRO A 119 4.70 -8.88 -10.16
C PRO A 119 4.96 -10.38 -10.16
N GLY A 120 4.82 -11.00 -8.98
CA GLY A 120 4.94 -12.44 -8.76
C GLY A 120 3.87 -13.03 -7.83
N GLY A 121 2.94 -12.20 -7.34
CA GLY A 121 1.88 -12.58 -6.40
C GLY A 121 0.47 -12.53 -6.98
N THR A 122 -0.53 -12.53 -6.09
CA THR A 122 -1.96 -12.39 -6.45
C THR A 122 -2.40 -10.92 -6.44
N GLY A 123 -2.04 -10.17 -5.39
CA GLY A 123 -2.13 -8.70 -5.36
C GLY A 123 -0.81 -8.13 -5.86
N ASN A 124 -0.85 -7.37 -6.96
CA ASN A 124 0.30 -6.67 -7.54
C ASN A 124 -0.12 -5.24 -7.94
N GLY A 125 -0.89 -4.58 -7.07
CA GLY A 125 -1.41 -3.23 -7.28
C GLY A 125 -0.32 -2.19 -7.48
N MET A 126 0.78 -2.31 -6.74
CA MET A 126 1.92 -1.39 -6.85
C MET A 126 2.60 -1.51 -8.22
N ALA A 127 2.95 -2.72 -8.65
CA ALA A 127 3.53 -2.97 -9.97
C ALA A 127 2.60 -2.53 -11.11
N LYS A 128 1.30 -2.80 -10.98
CA LYS A 128 0.28 -2.37 -11.94
C LYS A 128 0.20 -0.85 -12.02
N SER A 129 0.22 -0.17 -10.88
CA SER A 129 0.19 1.29 -10.82
C SER A 129 1.42 1.92 -11.50
N LEU A 130 2.62 1.37 -11.27
CA LEU A 130 3.85 1.90 -11.86
C LEU A 130 3.82 1.80 -13.39
N LEU A 131 3.52 0.63 -13.92
CA LEU A 131 3.49 0.41 -15.37
C LEU A 131 2.35 1.18 -16.03
N HIS A 132 1.18 1.23 -15.39
CA HIS A 132 0.03 1.98 -15.91
C HIS A 132 0.31 3.49 -16.01
N SER A 133 1.06 4.07 -15.07
CA SER A 133 1.36 5.51 -15.05
C SER A 133 2.05 6.04 -16.32
N VAL A 134 2.74 5.15 -17.05
CA VAL A 134 3.43 5.46 -18.32
C VAL A 134 2.82 4.75 -19.53
N GLY A 135 1.69 4.06 -19.35
CA GLY A 135 1.03 3.29 -20.41
C GLY A 135 1.75 2.00 -20.81
N GLU A 136 2.65 1.47 -19.99
CA GLU A 136 3.31 0.19 -20.26
C GLU A 136 2.41 -1.01 -19.91
N GLU A 137 2.56 -2.10 -20.66
CA GLU A 137 1.81 -3.33 -20.40
C GLU A 137 2.23 -3.94 -19.05
N TYR A 138 1.25 -4.42 -18.29
CA TYR A 138 1.48 -5.14 -17.04
C TYR A 138 2.20 -6.48 -17.31
N SER A 139 3.50 -6.56 -17.02
CA SER A 139 4.29 -7.78 -17.11
C SER A 139 5.49 -7.77 -16.17
N ALA A 140 6.01 -8.95 -15.80
CA ALA A 140 7.23 -9.05 -15.00
C ALA A 140 8.46 -8.54 -15.78
N SER A 141 8.46 -8.74 -17.09
CA SER A 141 9.50 -8.25 -17.99
C SER A 141 9.57 -6.72 -18.02
N ASN A 142 8.44 -6.02 -18.20
CA ASN A 142 8.42 -4.54 -18.19
C ASN A 142 8.79 -3.97 -16.81
N ALA A 143 8.32 -4.59 -15.73
CA ALA A 143 8.73 -4.21 -14.37
C ALA A 143 10.25 -4.38 -14.17
N THR A 144 10.84 -5.44 -14.72
CA THR A 144 12.29 -5.65 -14.69
C THR A 144 13.02 -4.60 -15.53
N PHE A 145 12.49 -4.26 -16.71
CA PHE A 145 13.06 -3.18 -17.54
C PHE A 145 13.04 -1.82 -16.84
N ALA A 146 11.98 -1.50 -16.08
CA ALA A 146 11.94 -0.28 -15.27
C ALA A 146 13.09 -0.22 -14.26
N ILE A 147 13.39 -1.33 -13.58
CA ILE A 147 14.54 -1.44 -12.68
C ILE A 147 15.87 -1.29 -13.44
N VAL A 148 15.99 -1.97 -14.58
CA VAL A 148 17.19 -1.92 -15.43
C VAL A 148 17.49 -0.50 -15.91
N ARG A 149 16.46 0.30 -16.25
CA ARG A 149 16.61 1.71 -16.66
C ARG A 149 17.19 2.59 -15.56
N GLY A 150 16.89 2.28 -14.29
CA GLY A 150 17.42 3.00 -13.13
C GLY A 150 16.73 4.32 -12.80
N CYS A 151 15.65 4.70 -13.50
CA CYS A 151 14.82 5.83 -13.11
C CYS A 151 14.20 5.58 -11.72
N LYS A 152 14.07 6.65 -10.93
CA LYS A 152 13.60 6.59 -9.55
C LYS A 152 12.47 7.58 -9.34
N CYS A 153 11.44 7.17 -8.60
CA CYS A 153 10.37 8.05 -8.16
C CYS A 153 10.15 7.96 -6.65
N PRO A 154 9.70 9.03 -6.00
CA PRO A 154 9.31 9.00 -4.60
C PRO A 154 7.98 8.28 -4.41
N LEU A 155 7.85 7.60 -3.27
CA LEU A 155 6.66 6.91 -2.79
C LEU A 155 6.28 7.40 -1.39
N ASP A 156 5.02 7.79 -1.28
CA ASP A 156 4.35 8.12 -0.04
C ASP A 156 4.24 6.89 0.87
N VAL A 157 4.50 7.07 2.15
CA VAL A 157 4.32 6.03 3.16
C VAL A 157 3.27 6.50 4.16
N ALA A 158 2.22 5.71 4.32
CA ALA A 158 1.18 5.99 5.29
C ALA A 158 1.57 5.44 6.67
N SER A 159 1.55 6.31 7.67
CA SER A 159 1.66 5.96 9.09
C SER A 159 0.26 5.74 9.66
N VAL A 160 -0.03 4.55 10.17
CA VAL A 160 -1.27 4.18 10.85
C VAL A 160 -0.98 3.99 12.34
N VAL A 161 -1.59 4.83 13.18
CA VAL A 161 -1.44 4.79 14.64
C VAL A 161 -2.71 4.31 15.29
N GLN A 162 -2.53 3.40 16.25
CA GLN A 162 -3.61 2.99 17.14
C GLN A 162 -3.06 2.77 18.55
N GLY A 163 -3.42 3.67 19.48
CA GLY A 163 -2.79 3.72 20.80
C GLY A 163 -1.28 3.93 20.65
N ASP A 164 -0.47 3.06 21.26
CA ASP A 164 1.00 3.12 21.22
C ASP A 164 1.62 2.39 20.01
N LYS A 165 0.80 1.76 19.16
CA LYS A 165 1.26 1.00 18.00
C LYS A 165 1.28 1.89 16.76
N VAL A 166 2.42 1.92 16.08
CA VAL A 166 2.60 2.57 14.77
C VAL A 166 2.89 1.48 13.72
N LEU A 167 2.08 1.46 12.68
CA LEU A 167 2.21 0.60 11.51
C LEU A 167 2.43 1.44 10.26
N PHE A 168 3.17 0.92 9.29
CA PHE A 168 3.39 1.59 8.01
C PHE A 168 2.75 0.82 6.87
N SER A 169 2.02 1.54 6.04
CA SER A 169 1.39 1.04 4.82
C SER A 169 1.89 1.81 3.62
N VAL A 170 1.97 1.14 2.47
CA VAL A 170 2.32 1.78 1.19
C VAL A 170 1.24 1.63 0.13
N LEU A 171 0.18 0.86 0.42
CA LEU A 171 -0.85 0.54 -0.56
C LEU A 171 -2.24 0.96 -0.09
N LEU A 172 -2.77 0.37 0.99
CA LEU A 172 -4.16 0.52 1.38
C LEU A 172 -4.49 0.28 2.87
N LEU A 173 -5.61 0.86 3.29
CA LEU A 173 -6.38 0.46 4.45
C LEU A 173 -7.86 0.38 4.07
N CYS A 174 -8.51 -0.74 4.38
CA CYS A 174 -9.92 -1.00 4.08
C CYS A 174 -10.70 -1.34 5.34
N TRP A 175 -11.96 -0.91 5.38
CA TRP A 175 -12.93 -1.31 6.39
C TRP A 175 -14.32 -1.53 5.78
N GLY A 176 -14.99 -2.60 6.18
CA GLY A 176 -16.30 -2.99 5.67
C GLY A 176 -16.24 -4.01 4.53
N LEU A 177 -17.10 -3.88 3.53
CA LEU A 177 -17.32 -4.88 2.47
C LEU A 177 -16.02 -5.38 1.82
N VAL A 178 -15.10 -4.46 1.47
CA VAL A 178 -13.84 -4.84 0.80
C VAL A 178 -12.92 -5.62 1.74
N ALA A 179 -12.81 -5.19 2.99
CA ALA A 179 -12.01 -5.89 4.01
C ALA A 179 -12.58 -7.28 4.33
N ASP A 180 -13.91 -7.39 4.44
CA ASP A 180 -14.60 -8.68 4.56
C ASP A 180 -14.25 -9.60 3.39
N ILE A 181 -14.32 -9.08 2.17
CA ILE A 181 -13.97 -9.86 0.97
C ILE A 181 -12.52 -10.30 1.01
N ASN A 182 -11.60 -9.40 1.35
CA ASN A 182 -10.18 -9.70 1.30
C ASN A 182 -9.80 -10.79 2.32
N ILE A 183 -10.17 -10.59 3.59
CA ILE A 183 -9.79 -11.45 4.70
C ILE A 183 -10.62 -12.74 4.74
N GLU A 184 -11.95 -12.69 4.61
CA GLU A 184 -12.77 -13.90 4.71
C GLU A 184 -12.59 -14.85 3.52
N SER A 185 -12.11 -14.35 2.37
CA SER A 185 -11.83 -15.19 1.20
C SER A 185 -10.45 -15.86 1.22
N GLU A 186 -9.57 -15.56 2.19
CA GLU A 186 -8.25 -16.19 2.32
C GLU A 186 -8.33 -17.72 2.46
N LYS A 187 -9.39 -18.25 3.07
CA LYS A 187 -9.66 -19.71 3.11
C LYS A 187 -9.81 -20.37 1.73
N TYR A 188 -10.01 -19.56 0.68
CA TYR A 188 -10.12 -20.00 -0.72
C TYR A 188 -8.90 -19.61 -1.57
N ARG A 189 -7.73 -19.39 -0.95
CA ARG A 189 -6.48 -19.01 -1.66
C ARG A 189 -6.11 -19.95 -2.81
N TRP A 190 -6.54 -21.22 -2.76
CA TRP A 190 -6.36 -22.20 -3.84
C TRP A 190 -7.01 -21.79 -5.17
N MET A 191 -8.02 -20.92 -5.15
CA MET A 191 -8.67 -20.40 -6.36
C MET A 191 -7.91 -19.24 -7.02
N GLY A 192 -6.83 -18.74 -6.40
CA GLY A 192 -6.16 -17.53 -6.85
C GLY A 192 -7.10 -16.32 -6.85
N SER A 193 -6.97 -15.43 -7.84
CA SER A 193 -7.74 -14.17 -7.90
C SER A 193 -9.26 -14.36 -8.03
N ALA A 194 -9.72 -15.51 -8.55
CA ALA A 194 -11.15 -15.80 -8.69
C ALA A 194 -11.90 -15.82 -7.34
N ARG A 195 -11.18 -16.02 -6.22
CA ARG A 195 -11.78 -15.95 -4.87
C ARG A 195 -12.44 -14.61 -4.60
N PHE A 196 -11.85 -13.52 -5.10
CA PHE A 196 -12.38 -12.18 -4.86
C PHE A 196 -13.70 -11.97 -5.56
N GLU A 197 -13.82 -12.40 -6.81
CA GLU A 197 -15.05 -12.27 -7.60
C GLU A 197 -16.20 -13.08 -6.97
N ILE A 198 -15.96 -14.35 -6.66
CA ILE A 198 -16.98 -15.23 -6.06
C ILE A 198 -17.40 -14.71 -4.69
N TYR A 199 -16.42 -14.32 -3.86
CA TYR A 199 -16.72 -13.86 -2.52
C TYR A 199 -17.39 -12.47 -2.51
N SER A 200 -17.05 -11.61 -3.47
CA SER A 200 -17.76 -10.33 -3.69
C SER A 200 -19.24 -10.56 -3.94
N LEU A 201 -19.60 -11.50 -4.83
CA LEU A 201 -21.00 -11.82 -5.10
C LEU A 201 -21.72 -12.32 -3.83
N LEU A 202 -21.10 -13.25 -3.10
CA LEU A 202 -21.65 -13.77 -1.85
C LEU A 202 -21.90 -12.66 -0.82
N ARG A 203 -20.94 -11.74 -0.65
CA ARG A 203 -21.07 -10.61 0.28
C ARG A 203 -22.07 -9.56 -0.20
N ILE A 204 -22.21 -9.31 -1.50
CA ILE A 204 -23.23 -8.38 -2.03
C ILE A 204 -24.65 -8.92 -1.77
N PHE A 205 -24.88 -10.23 -1.94
CA PHE A 205 -26.18 -10.82 -1.62
C PHE A 205 -26.45 -10.84 -0.11
N GLY A 206 -25.42 -11.14 0.70
CA GLY A 206 -25.44 -11.08 2.17
C GLY A 206 -24.85 -9.79 2.73
N LEU A 207 -25.26 -8.63 2.19
CA LEU A 207 -24.66 -7.33 2.48
C LEU A 207 -24.70 -7.00 3.97
N ARG A 208 -23.56 -6.52 4.47
CA ARG A 208 -23.39 -6.00 5.83
C ARG A 208 -23.18 -4.49 5.74
N LYS A 209 -23.61 -3.78 6.78
CA LYS A 209 -23.34 -2.36 6.97
C LYS A 209 -22.72 -2.18 8.34
N TYR A 210 -21.90 -1.16 8.48
CA TYR A 210 -21.11 -0.92 9.67
C TYR A 210 -21.32 0.50 10.16
N ASP A 211 -21.73 0.64 11.41
CA ASP A 211 -21.74 1.93 12.08
C ASP A 211 -20.31 2.37 12.34
N GLY A 212 -20.05 3.67 12.33
CA GLY A 212 -18.72 4.21 12.57
C GLY A 212 -18.64 5.67 12.17
N LYS A 213 -17.45 6.25 12.37
CA LYS A 213 -17.19 7.66 12.10
C LYS A 213 -15.83 7.82 11.43
N ILE A 214 -15.81 8.67 10.40
CA ILE A 214 -14.58 9.08 9.73
C ILE A 214 -14.41 10.57 10.01
N GLN A 215 -13.24 10.96 10.49
CA GLN A 215 -12.81 12.35 10.54
C GLN A 215 -11.63 12.51 9.59
N PHE A 216 -11.54 13.61 8.86
CA PHE A 216 -10.44 13.81 7.92
C PHE A 216 -10.11 15.28 7.74
N VAL A 217 -8.88 15.52 7.28
CA VAL A 217 -8.43 16.82 6.79
C VAL A 217 -8.44 16.75 5.26
N PRO A 218 -9.31 17.50 4.58
CA PRO A 218 -9.39 17.49 3.12
C PRO A 218 -8.10 18.05 2.50
N ALA A 219 -7.69 17.49 1.37
CA ALA A 219 -6.69 18.12 0.51
C ALA A 219 -7.33 19.27 -0.28
N LEU A 220 -6.47 20.09 -0.90
CA LEU A 220 -6.89 21.23 -1.71
C LEU A 220 -7.90 20.79 -2.80
N GLY A 221 -9.06 21.43 -2.85
CA GLY A 221 -10.16 21.11 -3.76
C GLY A 221 -11.24 20.18 -3.20
N TYR A 222 -11.10 19.71 -1.95
CA TYR A 222 -12.06 18.83 -1.27
C TYR A 222 -12.64 19.44 0.02
N GLU A 223 -12.47 20.74 0.25
CA GLU A 223 -12.77 21.43 1.52
C GLU A 223 -14.26 21.48 1.87
N GLU A 224 -15.12 21.39 0.85
CA GLU A 224 -16.58 21.43 0.98
C GLU A 224 -17.19 20.07 1.36
N PHE A 225 -16.40 18.99 1.36
CA PHE A 225 -16.91 17.66 1.67
C PHE A 225 -16.95 17.38 3.18
N GLY A 226 -18.06 16.78 3.63
CA GLY A 226 -18.31 16.46 5.03
C GLY A 226 -18.73 17.68 5.86
N GLU A 227 -19.09 17.45 7.11
CA GLU A 227 -19.52 18.52 8.00
C GLU A 227 -18.31 19.08 8.78
N PRO A 228 -18.15 20.41 8.87
CA PRO A 228 -17.18 21.03 9.76
C PRO A 228 -17.41 20.60 11.21
N ILE A 229 -16.33 20.30 11.93
CA ILE A 229 -16.42 20.13 13.38
C ILE A 229 -16.68 21.52 13.99
N GLY A 230 -17.94 21.85 14.28
CA GLY A 230 -18.36 23.18 14.74
C GLY A 230 -17.75 23.61 16.08
N GLU A 231 -17.69 24.92 16.33
CA GLU A 231 -17.09 25.52 17.55
C GLU A 231 -17.80 25.14 18.86
N SER A 232 -19.09 24.79 18.82
CA SER A 232 -19.87 24.37 20.00
C SER A 232 -19.67 22.91 20.40
N ASN A 233 -19.10 22.10 19.50
CA ASN A 233 -18.55 20.77 19.79
C ASN A 233 -17.03 20.83 19.93
N LYS A 234 -16.50 21.93 20.51
CA LYS A 234 -15.19 21.90 21.17
C LYS A 234 -15.22 20.80 22.21
N TRP A 235 -14.69 19.65 21.85
CA TRP A 235 -14.25 18.67 22.81
C TRP A 235 -13.39 19.39 23.85
N LYS A 236 -13.64 19.13 25.13
CA LYS A 236 -12.71 19.45 26.24
C LYS A 236 -11.49 18.51 26.25
N GLY A 237 -11.20 17.85 25.14
CA GLY A 237 -9.93 17.18 24.91
C GLY A 237 -9.05 18.13 24.13
N GLU A 238 -7.80 18.20 24.56
CA GLU A 238 -6.75 19.08 24.09
C GLU A 238 -6.64 19.11 22.56
N THR A 239 -6.01 20.16 22.02
CA THR A 239 -5.46 20.17 20.66
C THR A 239 -5.02 18.76 20.30
N VAL A 240 -5.45 18.20 19.16
CA VAL A 240 -4.97 16.88 18.72
C VAL A 240 -3.51 17.05 18.30
N ILE A 241 -2.64 17.09 19.29
CA ILE A 241 -1.19 17.13 19.13
C ILE A 241 -0.82 15.71 18.75
N LEU A 242 -0.52 15.49 17.47
CA LEU A 242 -0.01 14.19 17.01
C LEU A 242 1.33 13.84 17.66
N GLN A 243 2.03 14.79 18.32
CA GLN A 243 3.23 14.49 19.09
C GLN A 243 3.02 13.40 20.13
N ASP A 244 1.89 13.36 20.87
CA ASP A 244 1.75 12.40 21.97
C ASP A 244 1.58 10.94 21.48
N ALA A 245 0.98 10.74 20.31
CA ALA A 245 0.84 9.42 19.69
C ALA A 245 2.15 8.94 19.02
N PHE A 246 3.00 9.88 18.59
CA PHE A 246 4.27 9.62 17.91
C PHE A 246 5.51 9.85 18.80
N GLY A 247 5.34 10.24 20.07
CA GLY A 247 6.43 10.51 20.99
C GLY A 247 6.03 11.02 22.38
N ASN A 248 5.86 10.10 23.34
CA ASN A 248 6.49 10.21 24.66
C ASN A 248 6.41 8.88 25.46
N SER A 249 7.01 7.81 24.94
CA SER A 249 7.36 6.66 25.76
C SER A 249 8.66 6.96 26.51
N GLY A 250 8.54 7.38 27.77
CA GLY A 250 9.67 7.53 28.66
C GLY A 250 10.49 6.24 28.78
N GLY A 251 11.81 6.34 28.60
CA GLY A 251 12.78 5.47 29.26
C GLY A 251 13.43 4.32 28.48
N LEU A 252 13.08 4.04 27.22
CA LEU A 252 13.88 3.13 26.36
C LEU A 252 14.01 3.69 24.95
N GLU A 253 15.25 3.85 24.47
CA GLU A 253 15.53 4.22 23.08
C GLU A 253 15.02 3.12 22.13
N MET A 254 13.79 3.26 21.65
CA MET A 254 13.30 2.47 20.52
C MET A 254 13.90 3.05 19.23
N HIS A 255 14.85 2.31 18.65
CA HIS A 255 15.43 2.59 17.34
C HIS A 255 14.39 2.43 16.21
N GLY A 256 14.47 3.26 15.17
CA GLY A 256 13.60 3.23 13.98
C GLY A 256 12.75 4.49 13.76
N TYR A 257 12.07 4.55 12.62
CA TYR A 257 11.11 5.60 12.28
C TYR A 257 9.84 5.46 13.11
N LYS A 258 9.32 6.57 13.61
CA LYS A 258 8.10 6.61 14.43
C LYS A 258 6.92 7.27 13.74
N GLY A 259 7.02 7.65 12.47
CA GLY A 259 6.05 8.55 11.84
C GLY A 259 6.39 10.02 12.14
N SER A 260 6.03 10.93 11.23
CA SER A 260 6.29 12.35 11.46
C SER A 260 5.13 13.00 12.22
N SER A 261 5.43 14.00 13.05
CA SER A 261 4.39 14.83 13.67
C SER A 261 3.82 15.78 12.60
N ALA A 262 2.50 15.86 12.49
CA ALA A 262 1.84 16.97 11.80
C ALA A 262 0.70 17.45 12.68
N GLU A 263 0.63 18.76 12.90
CA GLU A 263 -0.48 19.36 13.63
C GLU A 263 -1.42 19.99 12.62
N PHE A 264 -2.68 19.59 12.67
CA PHE A 264 -3.74 20.16 11.86
C PHE A 264 -4.68 20.93 12.78
N GLU A 265 -5.03 22.15 12.41
CA GLU A 265 -5.97 22.95 13.18
C GLU A 265 -7.34 22.25 13.24
N ALA A 266 -8.01 22.34 14.38
CA ALA A 266 -9.32 21.72 14.59
C ALA A 266 -10.37 22.18 13.56
N SER A 267 -10.28 23.42 13.08
CA SER A 267 -11.13 24.03 12.04
C SER A 267 -11.05 23.32 10.68
N MET A 268 -9.92 22.67 10.39
CA MET A 268 -9.68 21.96 9.13
C MET A 268 -10.37 20.60 9.08
N TRP A 269 -10.66 20.02 10.25
CA TRP A 269 -11.26 18.69 10.31
C TRP A 269 -12.73 18.72 9.89
N ARG A 270 -13.08 17.70 9.11
CA ARG A 270 -14.44 17.37 8.68
C ARG A 270 -14.79 15.99 9.22
N PHE A 271 -16.08 15.68 9.33
CA PHE A 271 -16.52 14.33 9.66
C PHE A 271 -17.63 13.82 8.76
N ILE A 272 -17.68 12.49 8.64
CA ILE A 272 -18.72 11.73 7.96
C ILE A 272 -19.09 10.57 8.88
N ASN A 273 -20.37 10.47 9.25
CA ASN A 273 -20.90 9.35 10.03
C ASN A 273 -21.46 8.26 9.11
N GLY A 274 -21.41 7.02 9.60
CA GLY A 274 -22.04 5.87 8.98
C GLY A 274 -23.58 5.90 9.03
N PRO A 275 -24.23 4.79 8.66
CA PRO A 275 -23.61 3.50 8.38
C PRO A 275 -22.89 3.45 7.03
N PHE A 276 -21.83 2.67 6.96
CA PHE A 276 -21.01 2.45 5.76
C PHE A 276 -21.19 1.03 5.24
N VAL A 277 -21.20 0.87 3.91
CA VAL A 277 -20.96 -0.44 3.27
C VAL A 277 -19.47 -0.69 3.16
N THR A 278 -18.69 0.31 2.73
CA THR A 278 -17.23 0.20 2.67
C THR A 278 -16.57 1.55 2.80
N VAL A 279 -15.38 1.53 3.39
CA VAL A 279 -14.42 2.63 3.45
C VAL A 279 -13.10 2.08 2.91
N TRP A 280 -12.56 2.71 1.89
CA TRP A 280 -11.32 2.31 1.23
C TRP A 280 -10.39 3.52 1.19
N ILE A 281 -9.23 3.40 1.83
CA ILE A 281 -8.18 4.41 1.82
C ILE A 281 -7.01 3.83 1.03
N GLN A 282 -6.53 4.58 0.05
CA GLN A 282 -5.59 4.08 -0.95
C GLN A 282 -4.46 5.10 -1.19
N ASN A 283 -3.25 4.59 -1.37
CA ASN A 283 -2.05 5.39 -1.64
C ASN A 283 -1.66 5.42 -3.13
N VAL A 284 -1.95 4.34 -3.89
CA VAL A 284 -1.68 4.23 -5.33
C VAL A 284 -2.90 3.75 -6.12
N PRO A 285 -3.02 4.04 -7.43
CA PRO A 285 -4.29 3.83 -8.13
C PRO A 285 -4.86 2.42 -8.11
N TRP A 286 -4.01 1.41 -8.27
CA TRP A 286 -4.41 0.02 -8.36
C TRP A 286 -4.13 -0.73 -7.06
N ALA A 287 -5.12 -1.49 -6.57
CA ALA A 287 -4.95 -2.42 -5.46
C ALA A 287 -4.56 -3.83 -5.93
N SER A 288 -4.90 -4.18 -7.17
CA SER A 288 -4.44 -5.40 -7.83
C SER A 288 -4.45 -5.21 -9.35
N LYS A 289 -4.12 -6.25 -10.12
CA LYS A 289 -4.09 -6.19 -11.60
C LYS A 289 -5.39 -5.65 -12.20
N ASP A 290 -6.54 -6.00 -11.62
CA ASP A 290 -7.87 -5.77 -12.19
C ASP A 290 -8.75 -4.89 -11.29
N ILE A 291 -8.19 -4.27 -10.24
CA ILE A 291 -8.96 -3.49 -9.26
C ILE A 291 -8.28 -2.12 -9.07
N MET A 292 -8.91 -1.07 -9.60
CA MET A 292 -8.46 0.32 -9.54
C MET A 292 -9.41 1.14 -8.66
N PRO A 293 -9.29 1.07 -7.32
CA PRO A 293 -10.18 1.79 -6.42
C PRO A 293 -10.01 3.30 -6.49
N ALA A 294 -8.78 3.79 -6.76
CA ALA A 294 -8.43 5.20 -6.64
C ALA A 294 -7.76 5.78 -7.91
N PRO A 295 -8.50 6.00 -9.01
CA PRO A 295 -7.92 6.42 -10.29
C PRO A 295 -7.15 7.74 -10.26
N GLN A 296 -7.33 8.60 -9.24
CA GLN A 296 -6.64 9.89 -9.10
C GLN A 296 -5.50 9.87 -8.07
N ALA A 297 -5.23 8.72 -7.44
CA ALA A 297 -4.13 8.58 -6.51
C ALA A 297 -2.78 8.78 -7.21
N LYS A 298 -1.80 9.32 -6.51
CA LYS A 298 -0.43 9.49 -7.02
C LYS A 298 0.55 8.92 -6.02
N PHE A 299 1.70 8.51 -6.52
CA PHE A 299 2.74 7.90 -5.70
C PHE A 299 3.32 8.85 -4.65
N SER A 300 3.32 10.16 -4.91
CA SER A 300 4.02 11.13 -4.07
C SER A 300 3.40 12.53 -4.08
N ASP A 301 2.16 12.64 -3.62
CA ASP A 301 1.52 13.96 -3.46
C ASP A 301 1.09 14.29 -2.03
N GLY A 302 1.60 13.48 -1.08
CA GLY A 302 1.39 13.65 0.34
C GLY A 302 -0.08 13.61 0.69
N CYS A 303 -0.88 12.81 -0.02
CA CYS A 303 -2.30 12.62 0.25
C CYS A 303 -2.68 11.14 0.20
N LEU A 304 -3.84 10.83 0.76
CA LEU A 304 -4.51 9.55 0.61
C LEU A 304 -5.82 9.75 -0.12
N ASP A 305 -6.20 8.78 -0.94
CA ASP A 305 -7.47 8.79 -1.66
C ASP A 305 -8.48 7.92 -0.89
N LEU A 306 -9.55 8.57 -0.42
CA LEU A 306 -10.61 8.02 0.40
C LEU A 306 -11.86 7.79 -0.47
N VAL A 307 -12.24 6.52 -0.60
CA VAL A 307 -13.41 6.07 -1.35
C VAL A 307 -14.42 5.47 -0.38
N ILE A 308 -15.60 6.07 -0.31
CA ILE A 308 -16.66 5.68 0.63
C ILE A 308 -17.90 5.25 -0.15
N VAL A 309 -18.51 4.14 0.28
CA VAL A 309 -19.86 3.75 -0.10
C VAL A 309 -20.68 3.60 1.17
N LYS A 310 -21.76 4.39 1.28
CA LYS A 310 -22.75 4.27 2.35
C LYS A 310 -23.86 3.30 1.93
N ASP A 311 -25.11 3.75 1.86
CA ASP A 311 -26.21 2.91 1.43
C ASP A 311 -26.42 2.98 -0.08
N CYS A 312 -26.50 1.83 -0.74
CA CYS A 312 -26.85 1.77 -2.16
C CYS A 312 -27.54 0.44 -2.52
N PRO A 313 -28.34 0.42 -3.59
CA PRO A 313 -28.97 -0.81 -4.07
C PRO A 313 -27.93 -1.87 -4.46
N LYS A 314 -28.25 -3.16 -4.23
CA LYS A 314 -27.35 -4.27 -4.60
C LYS A 314 -27.01 -4.32 -6.10
N THR A 315 -27.95 -3.90 -6.96
CA THR A 315 -27.70 -3.77 -8.41
C THR A 315 -26.63 -2.71 -8.71
N VAL A 316 -26.62 -1.62 -7.94
CA VAL A 316 -25.56 -0.60 -8.01
C VAL A 316 -24.24 -1.18 -7.51
N LEU A 317 -24.20 -1.90 -6.39
CA LEU A 317 -22.97 -2.58 -5.93
C LEU A 317 -22.38 -3.53 -6.98
N LEU A 318 -23.23 -4.30 -7.67
CA LEU A 318 -22.80 -5.15 -8.78
C LEU A 318 -22.22 -4.32 -9.92
N SER A 319 -22.84 -3.18 -10.27
CA SER A 319 -22.29 -2.27 -11.27
C SER A 319 -20.95 -1.69 -10.85
N LEU A 320 -20.79 -1.28 -9.58
CA LEU A 320 -19.54 -0.76 -9.04
C LEU A 320 -18.42 -1.81 -9.06
N LEU A 321 -18.73 -3.07 -8.75
CA LEU A 321 -17.78 -4.18 -8.83
C LEU A 321 -17.25 -4.39 -10.26
N LEU A 322 -18.06 -4.10 -11.28
CA LEU A 322 -17.63 -4.21 -12.68
C LEU A 322 -16.83 -2.98 -13.11
N SER A 323 -17.27 -1.77 -12.75
CA SER A 323 -16.60 -0.51 -13.12
C SER A 323 -15.36 -0.19 -12.30
N ILE A 324 -15.07 -0.91 -11.20
CA ILE A 324 -13.79 -0.75 -10.48
C ILE A 324 -12.58 -1.21 -11.31
N ARG A 325 -12.80 -1.99 -12.37
CA ARG A 325 -11.73 -2.48 -13.25
C ARG A 325 -11.10 -1.39 -14.10
N ASP A 326 -11.86 -0.37 -14.45
CA ASP A 326 -11.42 0.80 -15.21
C ASP A 326 -11.49 2.10 -14.40
N GLY A 327 -11.83 2.01 -13.11
CA GLY A 327 -11.89 3.13 -12.19
C GLY A 327 -13.12 4.04 -12.37
N SER A 328 -14.02 3.73 -13.31
CA SER A 328 -15.20 4.57 -13.56
C SER A 328 -16.27 4.49 -12.46
N HIS A 329 -16.12 3.56 -11.50
CA HIS A 329 -16.98 3.45 -10.31
C HIS A 329 -17.04 4.76 -9.51
N VAL A 330 -15.97 5.57 -9.52
CA VAL A 330 -15.91 6.84 -8.78
C VAL A 330 -16.91 7.90 -9.27
N TYR A 331 -17.44 7.75 -10.48
CA TYR A 331 -18.45 8.67 -11.03
C TYR A 331 -19.89 8.32 -10.62
N SER A 332 -20.08 7.20 -9.92
CA SER A 332 -21.40 6.82 -9.41
C SER A 332 -21.84 7.79 -8.31
N PRO A 333 -23.12 8.21 -8.28
CA PRO A 333 -23.64 9.08 -7.22
C PRO A 333 -23.64 8.43 -5.83
N PHE A 334 -23.39 7.11 -5.76
CA PHE A 334 -23.30 6.36 -4.51
C PHE A 334 -21.87 6.24 -3.96
N VAL A 335 -20.88 6.75 -4.71
CA VAL A 335 -19.47 6.74 -4.32
C VAL A 335 -19.06 8.15 -3.96
N THR A 336 -18.52 8.33 -2.75
CA THR A 336 -17.85 9.57 -2.36
C THR A 336 -16.35 9.36 -2.51
N TYR A 337 -15.71 10.18 -3.35
CA TYR A 337 -14.28 10.14 -3.62
C TYR A 337 -13.63 11.42 -3.09
N LEU A 338 -12.71 11.30 -2.14
CA LEU A 338 -12.04 12.43 -1.50
C LEU A 338 -10.54 12.24 -1.50
N LYS A 339 -9.81 13.34 -1.58
CA LYS A 339 -8.38 13.36 -1.27
C LYS A 339 -8.16 13.98 0.09
N VAL A 340 -7.37 13.34 0.95
CA VAL A 340 -7.20 13.73 2.36
C VAL A 340 -5.72 13.76 2.75
N LYS A 341 -5.35 14.70 3.62
CA LYS A 341 -3.99 14.82 4.19
C LYS A 341 -3.80 13.99 5.46
N ALA A 342 -4.87 13.83 6.22
CA ALA A 342 -4.93 13.00 7.41
C ALA A 342 -6.34 12.47 7.59
N LEU A 343 -6.46 11.33 8.25
CA LEU A 343 -7.73 10.65 8.49
C LEU A 343 -7.73 9.99 9.85
N LYS A 344 -8.89 9.94 10.48
CA LYS A 344 -9.16 9.19 11.69
C LYS A 344 -10.39 8.32 11.46
N LEU A 345 -10.21 7.00 11.55
CA LEU A 345 -11.26 6.01 11.40
C LEU A 345 -11.65 5.45 12.77
N GLU A 346 -12.92 5.60 13.12
CA GLU A 346 -13.55 5.01 14.30
C GLU A 346 -14.50 3.91 13.81
N PRO A 347 -14.01 2.67 13.66
CA PRO A 347 -14.85 1.57 13.21
C PRO A 347 -15.81 1.19 14.34
N GLY A 348 -17.08 1.05 14.01
CA GLY A 348 -18.12 0.59 14.93
C GLY A 348 -18.69 -0.77 14.55
N GLN A 349 -19.72 -1.16 15.29
CA GLN A 349 -20.35 -2.48 15.17
C GLN A 349 -21.19 -2.61 13.90
N ARG A 350 -21.53 -3.85 13.56
CA ARG A 350 -22.40 -4.14 12.42
C ARG A 350 -23.83 -3.67 12.72
N VAL A 351 -24.45 -3.03 11.73
CA VAL A 351 -25.85 -2.62 11.81
C VAL A 351 -26.74 -3.86 11.99
N GLY A 352 -27.50 -3.88 13.08
CA GLY A 352 -28.40 -4.98 13.44
C GLY A 352 -27.78 -6.13 14.22
N ASP A 353 -26.47 -6.08 14.52
CA ASP A 353 -25.79 -7.08 15.35
C ASP A 353 -24.67 -6.41 16.19
N PRO A 354 -24.95 -6.03 17.44
CA PRO A 354 -24.03 -5.22 18.25
C PRO A 354 -22.81 -5.98 18.78
N THR A 355 -22.76 -7.31 18.63
CA THR A 355 -21.65 -8.16 19.13
C THR A 355 -20.60 -8.47 18.05
N MET A 356 -20.88 -8.08 16.80
CA MET A 356 -20.08 -8.40 15.63
C MET A 356 -19.63 -7.13 14.93
N GLY A 357 -18.32 -6.93 14.85
CA GLY A 357 -17.74 -5.78 14.16
C GLY A 357 -17.37 -6.08 12.72
N GLY A 358 -16.98 -5.05 11.98
CA GLY A 358 -16.30 -5.25 10.70
C GLY A 358 -14.86 -5.78 10.84
N ILE A 359 -14.19 -5.86 9.71
CA ILE A 359 -12.75 -6.14 9.61
C ILE A 359 -12.03 -4.88 9.16
N VAL A 360 -10.89 -4.57 9.78
CA VAL A 360 -9.92 -3.61 9.27
C VAL A 360 -8.75 -4.38 8.67
N ASP A 361 -8.54 -4.16 7.38
CA ASP A 361 -7.53 -4.76 6.54
C ASP A 361 -6.53 -3.68 6.12
N MET A 362 -5.24 -3.95 6.25
CA MET A 362 -4.17 -3.06 5.81
C MET A 362 -3.18 -3.85 4.97
N ASP A 363 -2.97 -3.41 3.73
CA ASP A 363 -2.07 -4.05 2.76
C ASP A 363 -2.26 -5.57 2.57
N GLY A 364 -3.46 -6.09 2.86
CA GLY A 364 -3.77 -7.52 2.75
C GLY A 364 -3.68 -8.32 4.06
N GLU A 365 -3.36 -7.66 5.16
CA GLU A 365 -3.25 -8.28 6.49
C GLU A 365 -4.39 -7.82 7.41
N LEU A 366 -4.90 -8.76 8.21
CA LEU A 366 -5.90 -8.47 9.23
C LEU A 366 -5.25 -7.67 10.37
N ILE A 367 -5.66 -6.42 10.52
CA ILE A 367 -5.11 -5.55 11.57
C ILE A 367 -6.07 -5.45 12.77
N ALA A 368 -7.37 -5.39 12.52
CA ALA A 368 -8.36 -5.33 13.59
C ALA A 368 -9.70 -5.97 13.25
N ARG A 369 -10.39 -6.40 14.30
CA ARG A 369 -11.74 -6.96 14.22
C ARG A 369 -12.54 -6.57 15.46
N GLY A 370 -13.80 -6.20 15.25
CA GLY A 370 -14.66 -5.72 16.33
C GLY A 370 -15.51 -6.79 17.01
N ASP A 371 -15.15 -8.07 16.88
CA ASP A 371 -15.88 -9.16 17.53
C ASP A 371 -15.49 -9.22 19.02
N ASP A 372 -16.47 -9.20 19.92
CA ASP A 372 -16.25 -9.22 21.38
C ASP A 372 -15.40 -10.42 21.84
N ALA A 373 -15.38 -11.52 21.06
CA ALA A 373 -14.62 -12.73 21.35
C ALA A 373 -13.10 -12.61 21.13
N ILE A 374 -12.62 -11.54 20.47
CA ILE A 374 -11.22 -11.41 20.02
C ILE A 374 -10.38 -10.49 20.92
N HIS A 375 -10.95 -9.97 22.01
CA HIS A 375 -10.24 -9.14 23.01
C HIS A 375 -8.99 -9.79 23.67
N HIS A 376 -8.62 -11.02 23.31
CA HIS A 376 -7.55 -11.80 23.94
C HIS A 376 -6.40 -12.26 23.02
N ASP A 377 -6.36 -11.89 21.73
CA ASP A 377 -5.17 -12.16 20.89
C ASP A 377 -4.20 -10.95 20.90
N PRO A 378 -2.96 -11.07 21.43
CA PRO A 378 -2.00 -9.97 21.49
C PRO A 378 -1.52 -9.49 20.11
N ASN A 379 -1.73 -10.27 19.05
CA ASN A 379 -1.28 -9.95 17.69
C ASN A 379 -2.22 -8.99 16.95
N TRP A 380 -3.49 -8.89 17.36
CA TRP A 380 -4.50 -8.12 16.64
C TRP A 380 -4.98 -6.93 17.47
N MET A 381 -5.43 -5.89 16.79
CA MET A 381 -5.97 -4.72 17.47
C MET A 381 -7.50 -4.81 17.56
N GLY A 382 -8.08 -4.42 18.69
CA GLY A 382 -9.55 -4.32 18.83
C GLY A 382 -10.07 -3.00 18.27
N TYR A 383 -11.39 -2.81 18.26
CA TYR A 383 -12.05 -1.51 17.93
C TYR A 383 -11.89 -0.42 19.00
N GLY A 384 -10.94 -0.57 19.92
CA GLY A 384 -10.76 0.31 21.08
C GLY A 384 -10.47 1.76 20.70
N THR A 385 -9.21 2.07 20.38
CA THR A 385 -8.82 3.42 19.98
C THR A 385 -9.01 3.64 18.48
N PRO A 386 -9.32 4.88 18.05
CA PRO A 386 -9.43 5.21 16.63
C PRO A 386 -8.12 4.98 15.88
N PHE A 387 -8.23 4.59 14.61
CA PHE A 387 -7.09 4.49 13.70
C PHE A 387 -6.79 5.86 13.14
N LEU A 388 -5.67 6.44 13.51
CA LEU A 388 -5.18 7.67 12.91
C LEU A 388 -4.26 7.32 11.75
N MET A 389 -4.54 7.85 10.58
CA MET A 389 -3.74 7.67 9.37
C MET A 389 -3.22 9.01 8.87
N LYS A 390 -1.92 9.04 8.60
CA LYS A 390 -1.19 10.16 8.02
C LYS A 390 -0.32 9.64 6.89
N VAL A 391 0.02 10.50 5.94
CA VAL A 391 0.97 10.20 4.89
C VAL A 391 2.23 11.05 5.02
N ASP A 392 3.37 10.40 4.83
CA ASP A 392 4.69 11.04 4.72
C ASP A 392 5.08 11.11 3.24
N GLU A 393 5.15 12.34 2.73
CA GLU A 393 5.34 12.59 1.31
C GLU A 393 6.72 12.11 0.84
N GLY A 394 6.74 11.20 -0.15
CA GLY A 394 7.94 10.73 -0.82
C GLY A 394 8.98 10.08 0.09
N LEU A 395 8.55 9.48 1.21
CA LEU A 395 9.45 8.89 2.20
C LEU A 395 10.28 7.73 1.65
N ALA A 396 9.67 6.87 0.82
CA ALA A 396 10.33 5.74 0.19
C ALA A 396 10.70 6.05 -1.27
N THR A 397 11.62 5.27 -1.84
CA THR A 397 12.04 5.42 -3.24
C THR A 397 11.76 4.13 -4.01
N LEU A 398 11.16 4.24 -5.20
CA LEU A 398 10.92 3.13 -6.10
C LEU A 398 11.78 3.25 -7.35
N PHE A 399 12.13 2.12 -7.96
CA PHE A 399 12.46 2.12 -9.38
C PHE A 399 11.17 2.31 -10.20
N CYS A 400 11.21 3.19 -11.18
CA CYS A 400 10.07 3.54 -12.01
C CYS A 400 10.41 3.45 -13.50
N PRO A 401 9.39 3.30 -14.38
CA PRO A 401 9.65 3.15 -15.81
C PRO A 401 10.09 4.45 -16.50
N ASN A 402 9.80 5.64 -15.94
CA ASN A 402 10.24 6.95 -16.44
C ASN A 402 10.63 7.89 -15.31
#